data_AF-A0A814WPU4-F1
#
_entry.id   AF-A0A814WPU4-F1
#
_cell.length_a   1.000
_cell.length_b   1.000
_cell.length_c   1.000
_cell.angle_alpha   90.00
_cell.angle_beta   90.00
_cell.angle_gamma   90.00
#
_symmetry.space_group_name_H-M   'P 1'
#
loop_
_entity.id
_entity.type
_entity.pdbx_description
1 polymer ?
#
loop_
_entity_poly.entity_id
_entity_poly.type
_entity_poly.pdbx_seq_one_letter_code
_entity_poly.pdbx_strand_id
1 'polypeptide(L)'
;MLGSEIPGHGLFFRSNTDPKWEELAATWGPNPLSSEYFVKQPKTVTKAVEEKYTKIPGSCNDTICTTGRTLARLDSEGVGTGLWFQNGSTPLSSVAVPLFEKDTVNTKWIKGTCFPSMGVHYWYDNKLDADCDTFFPAFLLYNRGKLTALGWVIFQKVVYTNRAELPPLAAITSFLKPVPTCVEKRYTDAGGFTTMHLFFNTNPPNLIC
;
A
#
# COMPACT_ATOMS: atom_id res chain seq x y z
N MET A 1 -52.78 26.72 -23.27
CA MET A 1 -51.79 27.81 -23.40
C MET A 1 -50.81 27.68 -22.24
N LEU A 2 -49.53 27.47 -22.59
CA LEU A 2 -48.30 27.91 -21.90
C LEU A 2 -48.23 27.65 -20.38
N GLY A 3 -47.41 26.76 -19.84
CA GLY A 3 -46.02 26.46 -20.20
C GLY A 3 -45.07 27.23 -19.26
N SER A 4 -44.43 26.53 -18.33
CA SER A 4 -43.03 26.76 -17.96
C SER A 4 -42.55 25.63 -17.05
N GLU A 5 -41.87 24.67 -17.67
CA GLU A 5 -40.95 23.74 -17.03
C GLU A 5 -39.76 24.52 -16.43
N ILE A 6 -39.28 24.09 -15.27
CA ILE A 6 -37.83 24.06 -15.02
C ILE A 6 -37.51 22.60 -14.64
N PRO A 7 -36.91 21.82 -15.55
CA PRO A 7 -36.48 20.47 -15.25
C PRO A 7 -35.16 20.56 -14.49
N GLY A 8 -35.23 20.61 -13.17
CA GLY A 8 -34.08 20.33 -12.31
C GLY A 8 -33.85 18.83 -12.23
N HIS A 9 -33.35 18.21 -13.30
CA HIS A 9 -32.65 16.93 -13.18
C HIS A 9 -31.40 17.18 -12.34
N GLY A 10 -31.57 17.14 -11.02
CA GLY A 10 -30.48 16.90 -10.11
C GLY A 10 -29.97 15.50 -10.39
N LEU A 11 -29.04 15.38 -11.34
CA LEU A 11 -28.07 14.29 -11.35
C LEU A 11 -27.39 14.33 -9.98
N PHE A 12 -27.90 13.54 -9.05
CA PHE A 12 -27.15 13.15 -7.86
C PHE A 12 -25.98 12.32 -8.36
N PHE A 13 -24.90 12.99 -8.78
CA PHE A 13 -23.60 12.37 -8.82
C PHE A 13 -23.24 12.07 -7.37
N ARG A 14 -23.56 10.84 -6.95
CA ARG A 14 -22.95 10.25 -5.76
C ARG A 14 -21.48 10.13 -6.09
N SER A 15 -20.68 11.12 -5.70
CA SER A 15 -19.23 11.00 -5.74
C SER A 15 -18.85 9.85 -4.81
N ASN A 16 -18.37 8.74 -5.37
CA ASN A 16 -17.60 7.72 -4.64
C ASN A 16 -16.29 8.39 -4.19
N THR A 17 -16.36 9.29 -3.21
CA THR A 17 -15.21 10.10 -2.77
C THR A 17 -14.10 9.25 -2.17
N ASP A 18 -14.46 8.11 -1.57
CA ASP A 18 -13.53 7.24 -0.90
C ASP A 18 -12.66 6.48 -1.91
N PRO A 19 -11.37 6.25 -1.61
CA PRO A 19 -10.55 5.38 -2.43
C PRO A 19 -11.17 3.98 -2.43
N LYS A 20 -11.78 3.60 -3.56
CA LYS A 20 -12.11 2.20 -3.82
C LYS A 20 -10.81 1.50 -4.12
N TRP A 21 -10.46 0.51 -3.30
CA TRP A 21 -9.37 -0.40 -3.58
C TRP A 21 -9.95 -1.54 -4.40
N GLU A 22 -9.71 -1.53 -5.69
CA GLU A 22 -10.31 -2.51 -6.58
C GLU A 22 -9.38 -3.70 -6.78
N GLU A 23 -8.08 -3.53 -6.56
CA GLU A 23 -7.05 -4.55 -6.76
C GLU A 23 -6.15 -4.74 -5.54
N LEU A 24 -5.36 -5.80 -5.58
CA LEU A 24 -4.21 -5.98 -4.71
C LEU A 24 -3.11 -6.59 -5.57
N ALA A 25 -2.01 -5.85 -5.73
CA ALA A 25 -0.88 -6.31 -6.50
C ALA A 25 0.41 -6.09 -5.74
N ALA A 26 1.20 -7.15 -5.58
CA ALA A 26 2.50 -7.09 -4.96
C ALA A 26 3.57 -6.88 -6.03
N THR A 27 4.50 -5.95 -5.80
CA THR A 27 5.74 -5.90 -6.56
C THR A 27 6.95 -6.03 -5.66
N TRP A 28 7.87 -6.83 -6.16
CA TRP A 28 9.17 -7.04 -5.54
C TRP A 28 10.27 -6.33 -6.32
N GLY A 29 10.00 -5.75 -7.49
CA GLY A 29 11.03 -5.14 -8.34
C GLY A 29 10.79 -3.65 -8.61
N PRO A 30 11.83 -2.93 -9.07
CA PRO A 30 11.78 -1.49 -9.31
C PRO A 30 10.94 -1.11 -10.55
N ASN A 31 10.63 -2.09 -11.40
CA ASN A 31 9.82 -1.88 -12.59
C ASN A 31 8.37 -2.33 -12.35
N PRO A 32 7.45 -1.42 -11.99
CA PRO A 32 6.06 -1.76 -11.72
C PRO A 32 5.27 -2.07 -13.02
N LEU A 33 5.89 -1.97 -14.20
CA LEU A 33 5.32 -2.37 -15.49
C LEU A 33 5.67 -3.81 -15.88
N SER A 34 6.60 -4.45 -15.19
CA SER A 34 7.00 -5.81 -15.50
C SER A 34 6.05 -6.81 -14.84
N SER A 35 5.42 -7.66 -15.63
CA SER A 35 4.65 -8.81 -15.13
C SER A 35 5.51 -9.85 -14.41
N GLU A 36 6.85 -9.76 -14.51
CA GLU A 36 7.78 -10.60 -13.75
C GLU A 36 7.84 -10.21 -12.27
N TYR A 37 7.75 -8.91 -11.99
CA TYR A 37 7.86 -8.37 -10.64
C TYR A 37 6.49 -8.03 -10.06
N PHE A 38 5.52 -7.69 -10.90
CA PHE A 38 4.19 -7.23 -10.52
C PHE A 38 3.16 -8.37 -10.59
N VAL A 39 2.78 -8.90 -9.43
CA VAL A 39 1.87 -10.05 -9.29
C VAL A 39 0.53 -9.59 -8.72
N LYS A 40 -0.51 -9.60 -9.56
CA LYS A 40 -1.89 -9.36 -9.13
C LYS A 40 -2.41 -10.56 -8.34
N GLN A 41 -3.06 -10.30 -7.21
CA GLN A 41 -3.65 -11.35 -6.39
C GLN A 41 -5.03 -11.77 -6.95
N PRO A 42 -5.36 -13.07 -6.95
CA PRO A 42 -6.67 -13.55 -7.36
C PRO A 42 -7.73 -13.08 -6.37
N LYS A 43 -8.86 -12.58 -6.90
CA LYS A 43 -9.96 -12.02 -6.08
C LYS A 43 -11.06 -13.04 -5.77
N THR A 44 -11.03 -14.21 -6.42
CA THR A 44 -12.02 -15.28 -6.25
C THR A 44 -11.30 -16.62 -6.04
N VAL A 45 -11.98 -17.56 -5.39
CA VAL A 45 -11.46 -18.92 -5.16
C VAL A 45 -11.18 -19.62 -6.49
N THR A 46 -12.08 -19.51 -7.45
CA THR A 46 -11.91 -20.11 -8.79
C THR A 46 -10.63 -19.63 -9.46
N LYS A 47 -10.41 -18.29 -9.50
CA LYS A 47 -9.21 -17.71 -10.11
C LYS A 47 -7.94 -18.08 -9.35
N ALA A 48 -8.01 -18.17 -8.01
CA ALA A 48 -6.87 -18.61 -7.21
C ALA A 48 -6.45 -20.04 -7.54
N VAL A 49 -7.41 -20.95 -7.73
CA VAL A 49 -7.14 -22.33 -8.15
C VAL A 49 -6.57 -22.39 -9.56
N GLU A 50 -7.13 -21.64 -10.52
CA GLU A 50 -6.60 -21.51 -11.88
C GLU A 50 -5.15 -20.99 -11.91
N GLU A 51 -4.83 -20.02 -11.03
CA GLU A 51 -3.50 -19.45 -10.85
C GLU A 51 -2.58 -20.29 -9.93
N LYS A 52 -2.98 -21.53 -9.59
CA LYS A 52 -2.19 -22.51 -8.83
C LYS A 52 -1.90 -22.13 -7.38
N TYR A 53 -2.68 -21.24 -6.78
CA TYR A 53 -2.63 -20.99 -5.34
C TYR A 53 -3.17 -22.22 -4.59
N THR A 54 -2.46 -22.62 -3.53
CA THR A 54 -2.88 -23.74 -2.67
C THR A 54 -3.43 -23.21 -1.36
N LYS A 55 -4.61 -23.69 -0.95
CA LYS A 55 -5.18 -23.37 0.37
C LYS A 55 -4.31 -23.98 1.47
N ILE A 56 -3.86 -23.16 2.41
CA ILE A 56 -3.09 -23.64 3.58
C ILE A 56 -4.04 -24.40 4.52
N PRO A 57 -3.81 -25.70 4.80
CA PRO A 57 -4.65 -26.49 5.70
C PRO A 57 -4.68 -25.91 7.11
N GLY A 58 -5.85 -25.96 7.78
CA GLY A 58 -5.99 -25.58 9.20
C GLY A 58 -5.88 -24.09 9.54
N SER A 59 -5.72 -23.20 8.55
CA SER A 59 -5.43 -21.78 8.78
C SER A 59 -6.65 -20.89 9.06
N CYS A 60 -7.88 -21.40 8.95
CA CYS A 60 -9.03 -20.49 8.97
C CYS A 60 -10.39 -21.15 9.27
N ASN A 61 -11.00 -20.79 10.41
CA ASN A 61 -12.36 -21.16 10.81
C ASN A 61 -13.37 -20.01 10.66
N ASP A 62 -12.95 -18.83 10.20
CA ASP A 62 -13.82 -17.64 10.09
C ASP A 62 -14.64 -17.58 8.79
N THR A 63 -15.71 -16.78 8.81
CA THR A 63 -16.56 -16.44 7.65
C THR A 63 -15.75 -16.04 6.41
N ILE A 64 -14.60 -15.38 6.61
CA ILE A 64 -13.66 -14.95 5.55
C ILE A 64 -13.22 -16.14 4.67
N CYS A 65 -13.09 -17.33 5.25
CA CYS A 65 -12.53 -18.51 4.60
C CYS A 65 -13.54 -19.62 4.30
N THR A 66 -14.77 -19.49 4.78
CA THR A 66 -15.84 -20.48 4.63
C THR A 66 -16.87 -20.07 3.58
N THR A 67 -17.25 -18.78 3.54
CA THR A 67 -18.22 -18.26 2.57
C THR A 67 -17.61 -17.19 1.65
N GLY A 68 -16.59 -16.46 2.12
CA GLY A 68 -15.98 -15.37 1.36
C GLY A 68 -16.97 -14.24 1.06
N ARG A 69 -16.59 -13.29 0.20
CA ARG A 69 -17.49 -12.25 -0.31
C ARG A 69 -18.10 -12.69 -1.64
N THR A 70 -19.37 -12.31 -1.87
CA THR A 70 -19.96 -12.40 -3.21
C THR A 70 -19.32 -11.36 -4.14
N LEU A 71 -19.37 -11.59 -5.46
CA LEU A 71 -18.87 -10.60 -6.43
C LEU A 71 -19.56 -9.25 -6.27
N ALA A 72 -20.89 -9.23 -6.09
CA ALA A 72 -21.64 -7.99 -5.86
C ALA A 72 -21.17 -7.21 -4.62
N ARG A 73 -20.74 -7.90 -3.55
CA ARG A 73 -20.18 -7.27 -2.35
C ARG A 73 -18.75 -6.79 -2.58
N LEU A 74 -17.94 -7.52 -3.34
CA LEU A 74 -16.61 -7.07 -3.75
C LEU A 74 -16.70 -5.82 -4.64
N ASP A 75 -17.66 -5.76 -5.57
CA ASP A 75 -17.87 -4.63 -6.48
C ASP A 75 -18.36 -3.38 -5.74
N SER A 76 -19.16 -3.57 -4.67
CA SER A 76 -19.65 -2.46 -3.86
C SER A 76 -18.62 -1.96 -2.84
N GLU A 77 -17.92 -2.86 -2.13
CA GLU A 77 -17.03 -2.54 -1.00
C GLU A 77 -15.54 -2.47 -1.36
N GLY A 78 -15.12 -2.95 -2.54
CA GLY A 78 -13.70 -3.10 -2.91
C GLY A 78 -12.99 -4.18 -2.08
N VAL A 79 -11.65 -4.26 -2.14
CA VAL A 79 -10.88 -5.23 -1.36
C VAL A 79 -10.78 -4.88 0.12
N GLY A 80 -11.03 -3.62 0.49
CA GLY A 80 -11.08 -3.16 1.89
C GLY A 80 -11.53 -1.69 2.00
N THR A 81 -11.92 -1.29 3.21
CA THR A 81 -12.39 0.07 3.55
C THR A 81 -11.43 0.82 4.48
N GLY A 82 -10.31 0.20 4.84
CA GLY A 82 -9.32 0.73 5.76
C GLY A 82 -8.10 -0.19 5.88
N LEU A 83 -7.02 0.35 6.44
CA LEU A 83 -5.77 -0.36 6.65
C LEU A 83 -5.26 -0.07 8.06
N TRP A 84 -4.84 -1.13 8.74
CA TRP A 84 -4.26 -1.08 10.07
C TRP A 84 -3.06 -2.02 10.13
N PHE A 85 -1.99 -1.58 10.77
CA PHE A 85 -0.86 -2.45 11.11
C PHE A 85 -0.99 -2.88 12.56
N GLN A 86 -1.13 -4.18 12.81
CA GLN A 86 -1.06 -4.69 14.18
C GLN A 86 0.34 -4.42 14.75
N ASN A 87 0.40 -3.75 15.89
CA ASN A 87 1.63 -3.32 16.56
C ASN A 87 1.61 -3.72 18.04
N GLY A 88 1.11 -4.93 18.32
CA GLY A 88 0.99 -5.47 19.66
C GLY A 88 0.46 -6.91 19.64
N SER A 89 0.29 -7.51 20.81
CA SER A 89 -0.17 -8.90 20.96
C SER A 89 -1.64 -9.11 20.63
N THR A 90 -2.43 -8.04 20.51
CA THR A 90 -3.86 -8.10 20.16
C THR A 90 -4.16 -7.28 18.91
N PRO A 91 -5.18 -7.66 18.12
CA PRO A 91 -5.60 -6.90 16.94
C PRO A 91 -6.04 -5.46 17.24
N LEU A 92 -6.49 -5.18 18.47
CA LEU A 92 -6.89 -3.83 18.91
C LEU A 92 -5.70 -2.90 19.11
N SER A 93 -4.51 -3.44 19.37
CA SER A 93 -3.26 -2.68 19.44
C SER A 93 -2.71 -2.48 18.03
N SER A 94 -3.29 -1.55 17.28
CA SER A 94 -2.95 -1.31 15.89
C SER A 94 -2.66 0.15 15.57
N VAL A 95 -1.86 0.36 14.54
CA VAL A 95 -1.57 1.65 13.93
C VAL A 95 -2.51 1.84 12.75
N ALA A 96 -3.41 2.82 12.87
CA ALA A 96 -4.31 3.17 11.78
C ALA A 96 -3.56 3.88 10.64
N VAL A 97 -3.96 3.57 9.41
CA VAL A 97 -3.48 4.24 8.21
C VAL A 97 -4.55 5.20 7.71
N PRO A 98 -4.25 6.52 7.59
CA PRO A 98 -5.16 7.47 6.98
C PRO A 98 -5.47 7.09 5.52
N LEU A 99 -6.74 7.20 5.13
CA LEU A 99 -7.13 6.95 3.72
C LEU A 99 -6.78 8.14 2.81
N PHE A 100 -6.83 9.35 3.36
CA PHE A 100 -6.48 10.58 2.65
C PHE A 100 -5.20 11.19 3.21
N GLU A 101 -4.37 11.71 2.32
CA GLU A 101 -3.07 12.30 2.68
C GLU A 101 -3.23 13.45 3.67
N LYS A 102 -4.28 14.28 3.49
CA LYS A 102 -4.60 15.41 4.38
C LYS A 102 -4.86 14.99 5.84
N ASP A 103 -5.25 13.74 6.07
CA ASP A 103 -5.58 13.24 7.40
C ASP A 103 -4.33 12.72 8.13
N THR A 104 -3.15 12.80 7.51
CA THR A 104 -1.86 12.43 8.14
C THR A 104 -1.33 13.48 9.13
N VAL A 105 -1.81 14.72 9.06
CA VAL A 105 -1.26 15.89 9.78
C VAL A 105 -1.15 15.67 11.30
N ASN A 106 -2.10 14.96 11.91
CA ASN A 106 -2.13 14.70 13.35
C ASN A 106 -1.74 13.25 13.70
N THR A 107 -0.97 12.61 12.82
CA THR A 107 -0.53 11.22 12.99
C THR A 107 0.98 11.14 13.03
N LYS A 108 1.50 9.95 13.31
CA LYS A 108 2.93 9.67 13.21
C LYS A 108 3.39 9.39 11.77
N TRP A 109 2.51 9.44 10.77
CA TRP A 109 2.92 9.27 9.37
C TRP A 109 3.55 10.57 8.85
N ILE A 110 4.87 10.55 8.70
CA ILE A 110 5.68 11.70 8.27
C ILE A 110 5.89 11.65 6.76
N LYS A 111 5.59 12.76 6.08
CA LYS A 111 5.77 12.90 4.65
C LYS A 111 7.25 12.83 4.27
N GLY A 112 7.59 11.88 3.41
CA GLY A 112 8.87 11.77 2.73
C GLY A 112 8.87 12.52 1.40
N THR A 113 9.44 11.91 0.36
CA THR A 113 9.48 12.49 -0.99
C THR A 113 8.52 11.78 -1.94
N CYS A 114 8.10 12.52 -2.95
CA CYS A 114 7.54 11.96 -4.17
C CYS A 114 8.58 11.13 -4.93
N PHE A 115 8.23 9.90 -5.30
CA PHE A 115 8.96 9.14 -6.31
C PHE A 115 8.06 8.93 -7.53
N PRO A 116 8.41 9.46 -8.72
CA PRO A 116 7.60 9.28 -9.92
C PRO A 116 7.34 7.78 -10.19
N SER A 117 6.12 7.43 -10.60
CA SER A 117 5.64 6.04 -10.79
C SER A 117 5.39 5.21 -9.52
N MET A 118 5.61 5.78 -8.33
CA MET A 118 5.26 5.15 -7.05
C MET A 118 4.30 6.01 -6.22
N GLY A 119 4.52 7.32 -6.18
CA GLY A 119 3.74 8.28 -5.41
C GLY A 119 4.53 8.93 -4.27
N VAL A 120 3.81 9.60 -3.37
CA VAL A 120 4.38 10.29 -2.21
C VAL A 120 4.57 9.29 -1.08
N HIS A 121 5.83 9.09 -0.68
CA HIS A 121 6.18 8.19 0.43
C HIS A 121 5.86 8.83 1.78
N TYR A 122 5.34 8.04 2.70
CA TYR A 122 5.16 8.41 4.12
C TYR A 122 5.76 7.33 5.02
N TRP A 123 6.46 7.79 6.05
CA TRP A 123 7.26 6.99 6.97
C TRP A 123 6.78 7.19 8.40
N TYR A 124 6.63 6.10 9.16
CA TYR A 124 6.08 6.19 10.50
C TYR A 124 7.12 6.66 11.54
N ASP A 125 6.79 7.70 12.30
CA ASP A 125 7.59 8.31 13.38
C ASP A 125 9.03 8.67 12.97
N ASN A 126 9.19 9.01 11.68
CA ASN A 126 10.49 9.25 11.05
C ASN A 126 11.04 10.65 11.38
N LYS A 127 12.26 10.70 11.92
CA LYS A 127 12.98 11.91 12.37
C LYS A 127 14.49 11.72 12.30
N LEU A 128 15.26 12.80 12.34
CA LEU A 128 16.72 12.76 12.17
C LEU A 128 17.42 11.88 13.23
N ASP A 129 16.93 11.90 14.46
CA ASP A 129 17.43 11.17 15.63
C ASP A 129 16.67 9.86 15.89
N ALA A 130 15.91 9.36 14.90
CA ALA A 130 15.20 8.09 15.04
C ALA A 130 16.19 6.93 15.22
N ASP A 131 15.82 5.96 16.06
CA ASP A 131 16.57 4.74 16.26
C ASP A 131 16.22 3.70 15.18
N CYS A 132 17.20 3.35 14.34
CA CYS A 132 17.04 2.37 13.28
C CYS A 132 16.73 0.95 13.78
N ASP A 133 17.04 0.62 15.05
CA ASP A 133 16.70 -0.68 15.62
C ASP A 133 15.20 -0.80 15.95
N THR A 134 14.51 0.34 16.05
CA THR A 134 13.05 0.42 16.22
C THR A 134 12.34 0.94 14.96
N PHE A 135 13.04 0.94 13.83
CA PHE A 135 12.51 1.43 12.56
C PHE A 135 11.22 0.70 12.18
N PHE A 136 10.14 1.45 11.98
CA PHE A 136 8.86 0.86 11.60
C PHE A 136 8.94 0.33 10.16
N PRO A 137 8.77 -0.98 9.92
CA PRO A 137 9.14 -1.59 8.65
C PRO A 137 8.11 -1.37 7.53
N ALA A 138 7.13 -0.49 7.71
CA ALA A 138 6.12 -0.18 6.71
C ALA A 138 6.14 1.29 6.29
N PHE A 139 5.85 1.55 5.02
CA PHE A 139 5.66 2.88 4.47
C PHE A 139 4.38 2.95 3.65
N LEU A 140 3.86 4.15 3.46
CA LEU A 140 2.65 4.39 2.69
C LEU A 140 2.96 5.14 1.41
N LEU A 141 2.11 4.96 0.41
CA LEU A 141 2.16 5.69 -0.83
C LEU A 141 0.80 6.36 -1.08
N TYR A 142 0.85 7.68 -1.26
CA TYR A 142 -0.30 8.46 -1.67
C TYR A 142 -0.14 8.95 -3.10
N ASN A 143 -1.25 8.99 -3.83
CA ASN A 143 -1.34 9.54 -5.16
C ASN A 143 -2.57 10.45 -5.22
N ARG A 144 -2.38 11.71 -5.64
CA ARG A 144 -3.45 12.73 -5.67
C ARG A 144 -4.25 12.80 -4.36
N GLY A 145 -3.54 12.75 -3.23
CA GLY A 145 -4.13 12.84 -1.89
C GLY A 145 -4.87 11.59 -1.39
N LYS A 146 -4.83 10.45 -2.11
CA LYS A 146 -5.48 9.19 -1.70
C LYS A 146 -4.47 8.07 -1.53
N LEU A 147 -4.68 7.21 -0.52
CA LEU A 147 -3.86 6.03 -0.29
C LEU A 147 -3.98 5.07 -1.49
N THR A 148 -2.86 4.79 -2.15
CA THR A 148 -2.82 3.97 -3.37
C THR A 148 -2.00 2.70 -3.20
N ALA A 149 -1.09 2.67 -2.23
CA ALA A 149 -0.27 1.50 -1.91
C ALA A 149 0.31 1.60 -0.50
N LEU A 150 0.80 0.47 -0.01
CA LEU A 150 1.73 0.39 1.11
C LEU A 150 3.01 -0.30 0.64
N GLY A 151 4.05 -0.26 1.44
CA GLY A 151 5.20 -1.12 1.25
C GLY A 151 5.82 -1.57 2.56
N TRP A 152 6.63 -2.61 2.46
CA TRP A 152 7.45 -3.14 3.53
C TRP A 152 8.92 -2.92 3.21
N VAL A 153 9.69 -2.75 4.27
CA VAL A 153 11.11 -2.49 4.17
C VAL A 153 11.87 -3.16 5.30
N ILE A 154 13.03 -3.69 4.96
CA ILE A 154 13.97 -4.26 5.92
C ILE A 154 15.39 -3.80 5.61
N PHE A 155 16.15 -3.52 6.68
CA PHE A 155 17.61 -3.38 6.60
C PHE A 155 18.23 -4.76 6.46
N GLN A 156 18.21 -5.28 5.23
CA GLN A 156 18.87 -6.51 4.82
C GLN A 156 18.88 -6.56 3.30
N LYS A 157 19.94 -7.11 2.70
CA LYS A 157 19.91 -7.54 1.31
C LYS A 157 19.40 -8.99 1.22
N VAL A 158 18.24 -9.18 0.60
CA VAL A 158 17.74 -10.52 0.28
C VAL A 158 18.41 -11.00 -1.01
N VAL A 159 19.32 -11.99 -0.90
CA VAL A 159 20.20 -12.42 -2.00
C VAL A 159 19.76 -13.70 -2.73
N TYR A 160 18.76 -14.41 -2.22
CA TYR A 160 18.35 -15.71 -2.77
C TYR A 160 17.38 -15.59 -3.97
N THR A 161 17.08 -14.36 -4.40
CA THR A 161 16.17 -14.11 -5.52
C THR A 161 16.53 -12.81 -6.22
N ASN A 162 16.43 -12.81 -7.55
CA ASN A 162 16.54 -11.60 -8.36
C ASN A 162 15.24 -10.79 -8.35
N ARG A 163 14.20 -11.30 -7.67
CA ARG A 163 12.90 -10.63 -7.61
C ARG A 163 12.89 -9.46 -6.66
N ALA A 164 13.80 -9.38 -5.68
CA ALA A 164 13.77 -8.38 -4.62
C ALA A 164 14.27 -7.01 -5.08
N GLU A 165 13.65 -5.96 -4.57
CA GLU A 165 13.98 -4.58 -4.89
C GLU A 165 15.06 -4.16 -3.91
N LEU A 166 16.24 -3.90 -4.46
CA LEU A 166 17.44 -3.58 -3.71
C LEU A 166 17.84 -2.13 -4.04
N PRO A 167 17.14 -1.13 -3.47
CA PRO A 167 17.44 0.26 -3.78
C PRO A 167 18.85 0.62 -3.28
N PRO A 168 19.66 1.34 -4.09
CA PRO A 168 20.94 1.84 -3.60
C PRO A 168 20.71 2.90 -2.51
N LEU A 169 21.70 3.12 -1.65
CA LEU A 169 21.64 4.12 -0.57
C LEU A 169 21.22 5.51 -1.07
N ALA A 170 21.70 5.92 -2.25
CA ALA A 170 21.32 7.19 -2.87
C ALA A 170 19.81 7.29 -3.17
N ALA A 171 19.18 6.18 -3.58
CA ALA A 171 17.72 6.16 -3.79
C ALA A 171 16.99 6.25 -2.46
N ILE A 172 17.41 5.49 -1.44
CA ILE A 172 16.80 5.51 -0.10
C ILE A 172 16.80 6.91 0.49
N THR A 173 17.97 7.57 0.49
CA THR A 173 18.13 8.92 1.05
C THR A 173 17.36 9.99 0.26
N SER A 174 16.93 9.70 -0.98
CA SER A 174 16.10 10.58 -1.78
C SER A 174 14.62 10.54 -1.39
N PHE A 175 14.08 9.37 -1.00
CA PHE A 175 12.66 9.21 -0.66
C PHE A 175 12.34 9.16 0.84
N LEU A 176 13.32 8.81 1.68
CA LEU A 176 13.21 8.80 3.14
C LEU A 176 13.55 10.20 3.68
N LYS A 177 12.54 11.05 3.89
CA LYS A 177 12.73 12.40 4.44
C LYS A 177 11.94 12.58 5.75
N PRO A 178 12.55 13.17 6.79
CA PRO A 178 14.00 13.36 6.96
C PRO A 178 14.76 12.02 6.90
N VAL A 179 16.08 12.03 6.65
CA VAL A 179 16.89 10.79 6.68
C VAL A 179 17.44 10.62 8.09
N PRO A 180 17.05 9.59 8.87
CA PRO A 180 17.69 9.33 10.16
C PRO A 180 19.20 9.12 10.02
N THR A 181 19.98 9.67 10.94
CA THR A 181 21.46 9.62 10.88
C THR A 181 22.01 8.19 10.92
N CYS A 182 21.25 7.26 11.49
CA CYS A 182 21.61 5.84 11.57
C CYS A 182 21.46 5.08 10.24
N VAL A 183 20.74 5.60 9.24
CA VAL A 183 20.37 4.85 8.03
C VAL A 183 21.59 4.35 7.25
N GLU A 184 22.57 5.22 7.01
CA GLU A 184 23.76 4.88 6.23
C GLU A 184 24.59 3.78 6.91
N LYS A 185 24.81 3.91 8.21
CA LYS A 185 25.50 2.88 9.01
C LYS A 185 24.71 1.57 8.98
N ARG A 186 23.40 1.61 9.23
CA ARG A 186 22.56 0.41 9.29
C ARG A 186 22.46 -0.29 7.94
N TYR A 187 22.36 0.47 6.85
CA TYR A 187 22.41 -0.03 5.47
C TYR A 187 23.72 -0.80 5.21
N THR A 188 24.84 -0.21 5.62
CA THR A 188 26.17 -0.81 5.43
C THR A 188 26.32 -2.08 6.26
N ASP A 189 25.98 -2.03 7.55
CA ASP A 189 26.09 -3.16 8.48
C ASP A 189 25.19 -4.34 8.06
N ALA A 190 24.00 -4.05 7.51
CA ALA A 190 23.05 -5.06 7.03
C ALA A 190 23.37 -5.59 5.61
N GLY A 191 24.35 -4.99 4.93
CA GLY A 191 24.66 -5.30 3.54
C GLY A 191 23.62 -4.82 2.52
N GLY A 192 22.65 -3.99 2.93
CA GLY A 192 21.70 -3.33 2.04
C GLY A 192 20.31 -3.13 2.63
N PHE A 193 19.36 -2.91 1.73
CA PHE A 193 17.97 -2.60 2.00
C PHE A 193 17.11 -3.39 1.02
N THR A 194 16.01 -3.96 1.49
CA THR A 194 15.03 -4.65 0.63
C THR A 194 13.67 -4.02 0.81
N THR A 195 13.01 -3.70 -0.30
CA THR A 195 11.65 -3.14 -0.30
C THR A 195 10.67 -4.07 -1.04
N MET A 196 9.40 -3.99 -0.66
CA MET A 196 8.28 -4.60 -1.37
C MET A 196 7.11 -3.64 -1.33
N HIS A 197 6.39 -3.52 -2.44
CA HIS A 197 5.21 -2.66 -2.52
C HIS A 197 3.94 -3.50 -2.73
N LEU A 198 2.82 -3.05 -2.15
CA LEU A 198 1.49 -3.59 -2.36
C LEU A 198 0.56 -2.47 -2.83
N PHE A 199 0.18 -2.52 -4.10
CA PHE A 199 -0.70 -1.53 -4.75
C PHE A 199 -2.17 -1.95 -4.69
N PHE A 200 -3.03 -0.97 -4.38
CA PHE A 200 -4.48 -1.18 -4.24
C PHE A 200 -5.27 -0.84 -5.50
N ASN A 201 -4.73 0.04 -6.35
CA ASN A 201 -5.34 0.47 -7.61
C ASN A 201 -4.27 0.41 -8.70
N THR A 202 -4.49 -0.36 -9.77
CA THR A 202 -3.43 -0.61 -10.76
C THR A 202 -3.55 0.26 -12.00
N ASN A 203 -2.62 1.22 -12.10
CA ASN A 203 -1.90 1.59 -13.33
C ASN A 203 -0.67 2.42 -12.89
N PRO A 204 0.43 1.79 -12.44
CA PRO A 204 1.58 2.47 -11.83
C PRO A 204 2.15 3.68 -12.60
N PRO A 205 2.16 3.72 -13.95
CA PRO A 205 2.55 4.91 -14.71
C PRO A 205 1.75 6.17 -14.40
N ASN A 206 0.52 6.03 -13.91
CA ASN A 206 -0.37 7.15 -13.57
C ASN A 206 -0.18 7.63 -12.12
N LEU A 207 0.78 7.04 -11.38
CA LEU A 207 1.16 7.50 -10.05
C LEU A 207 2.07 8.70 -10.19
N ILE A 208 1.42 9.86 -10.15
CA ILE A 208 2.04 11.17 -10.22
C ILE A 208 1.68 11.91 -8.94
N CYS A 209 2.72 12.37 -8.25
CA CYS A 209 2.54 13.43 -7.28
C CYS A 209 2.08 14.70 -8.04
#